data_AF-K2LTA3-F1
#
_entry.id   AF-K2LTA3-F1
#
_cell.length_a   1.000
_cell.length_b   1.000
_cell.length_c   1.000
_cell.angle_alpha   90.00
_cell.angle_beta   90.00
_cell.angle_gamma   90.00
#
_symmetry.space_group_name_H-M   'P 1'
#
loop_
_entity.id
_entity.type
_entity.pdbx_description
1 polymer ?
#
loop_
_entity_poly.entity_id
_entity_poly.type
_entity_poly.pdbx_seq_one_letter_code
_entity_poly.pdbx_strand_id
1 'polypeptide(L)'
;IITTSTANAPEEVLTDVKKTQFLEKDGSKEETKKIDVSRPTTVVEGNDIYMLVGKYSPPAVSSDPKSGAGDMGFLLVKGNVIDESDSGKRIQWKNNTDVSRVSFGGQTETWTRLIGGGGSGVHTKDGRLLFPVEGTKKEDDNRNAVSLIIYSSKDNNLWTLSNWMSDGGCSDPSVVEWEKDKKLMMMTACDDGRRRVYESGDMGESWTEALGTLSRVWGNKQGGEAKAVRSGFITATIGNGDEDKRNVMLVTLPVTAEKDDNGDNEGGELRLWLTDNTHIVDIGPVSGNDDVAASSLLYKSGGSENENDELVALYEKKSGEEKPSPGMVSVLLTDELQRVKDVLATWKKVDDIVSKLCSSSIAEGASPDTVCSAGKITAGLVGFLSGNFSGNTWRDEYLGVNATVNNDEAKKRQQRLPMA
;
A
#
# COMPACT_ATOMS: atom_id res chain seq x y z
N ILE A 1 -2.99 -17.24 13.77
CA ILE A 1 -3.26 -18.51 13.06
C ILE A 1 -4.19 -18.13 11.94
N ILE A 2 -3.65 -17.91 10.74
CA ILE A 2 -4.44 -17.85 9.52
C ILE A 2 -4.35 -19.28 9.01
N THR A 3 -5.41 -20.05 9.18
CA THR A 3 -5.53 -21.35 8.54
C THR A 3 -5.47 -21.12 7.04
N THR A 4 -4.65 -21.88 6.32
CA THR A 4 -4.64 -21.88 4.85
C THR A 4 -5.98 -22.42 4.36
N SER A 5 -6.98 -21.55 4.31
CA SER A 5 -8.26 -21.80 3.68
C SER A 5 -7.97 -22.06 2.21
N THR A 6 -8.41 -23.21 1.71
CA THR A 6 -8.38 -23.58 0.30
C THR A 6 -9.51 -22.92 -0.50
N ALA A 7 -10.27 -22.00 0.11
CA ALA A 7 -11.40 -21.34 -0.51
C ALA A 7 -11.13 -19.87 -0.78
N ASN A 8 -11.39 -19.41 -2.01
CA ASN A 8 -11.46 -18.00 -2.43
C ASN A 8 -12.57 -17.20 -1.70
N ALA A 9 -13.22 -17.79 -0.69
CA ALA A 9 -14.32 -17.17 0.03
C ALA A 9 -13.78 -16.25 1.15
N PRO A 10 -14.32 -15.03 1.30
CA PRO A 10 -13.99 -14.17 2.43
C PRO A 10 -14.30 -14.84 3.76
N GLU A 11 -13.34 -14.80 4.70
CA GLU A 11 -13.46 -15.37 6.03
C GLU A 11 -13.41 -14.26 7.09
N GLU A 12 -14.44 -14.17 7.93
CA GLU A 12 -14.40 -13.31 9.11
C GLU A 12 -13.40 -13.86 10.13
N VAL A 13 -12.41 -13.05 10.48
CA VAL A 13 -11.38 -13.39 11.46
C VAL A 13 -11.61 -12.66 12.78
N LEU A 14 -11.08 -13.23 13.86
CA LEU A 14 -11.19 -12.69 15.23
C LEU A 14 -12.62 -12.68 15.82
N THR A 15 -13.50 -13.57 15.35
CA THR A 15 -14.86 -13.73 15.88
C THR A 15 -14.89 -14.22 17.34
N ASP A 16 -13.90 -15.04 17.75
CA ASP A 16 -13.74 -15.56 19.12
C ASP A 16 -12.46 -15.03 19.80
N VAL A 17 -12.51 -13.82 20.36
CA VAL A 17 -11.39 -13.28 21.14
C VAL A 17 -11.32 -13.97 22.52
N LYS A 18 -10.45 -14.98 22.66
CA LYS A 18 -10.35 -15.79 23.89
C LYS A 18 -9.80 -15.01 25.10
N LYS A 19 -8.85 -14.08 24.90
CA LYS A 19 -8.23 -13.25 25.94
C LYS A 19 -7.75 -11.92 25.37
N THR A 20 -8.19 -10.80 25.93
CA THR A 20 -7.69 -9.45 25.61
C THR A 20 -6.79 -8.98 26.74
N GLN A 21 -5.62 -8.44 26.39
CA GLN A 21 -4.71 -7.79 27.35
C GLN A 21 -4.81 -6.27 27.15
N PHE A 22 -4.82 -5.52 28.25
CA PHE A 22 -4.86 -4.07 28.23
C PHE A 22 -3.56 -3.51 28.79
N LEU A 23 -3.05 -2.44 28.18
CA LEU A 23 -1.92 -1.70 28.70
C LEU A 23 -2.43 -0.67 29.73
N GLU A 24 -1.95 -0.77 30.97
CA GLU A 24 -2.34 0.12 32.07
C GLU A 24 -1.20 1.06 32.46
N LYS A 25 -1.55 2.29 32.86
CA LYS A 25 -0.58 3.35 33.14
C LYS A 25 0.18 3.17 34.48
N ASP A 26 -0.32 2.39 35.42
CA ASP A 26 0.32 2.08 36.72
C ASP A 26 -0.31 0.84 37.41
N GLY A 27 0.45 0.12 38.23
CA GLY A 27 -0.02 -1.05 39.00
C GLY A 27 -0.68 -0.74 40.36
N SER A 28 -1.15 0.51 40.55
CA SER A 28 -1.77 1.00 41.80
C SER A 28 -3.27 0.72 41.85
N LYS A 29 -3.84 0.60 43.06
CA LYS A 29 -5.24 0.21 43.34
C LYS A 29 -6.30 1.29 43.08
N GLU A 30 -5.94 2.47 42.59
CA GLU A 30 -6.89 3.53 42.22
C GLU A 30 -7.05 3.62 40.70
N GLU A 31 -8.31 3.73 40.25
CA GLU A 31 -8.82 3.77 38.87
C GLU A 31 -7.74 3.73 37.76
N THR A 32 -7.46 2.52 37.25
CA THR A 32 -6.45 2.29 36.22
C THR A 32 -6.83 3.02 34.92
N LYS A 33 -6.06 4.06 34.58
CA LYS A 33 -6.18 4.72 33.27
C LYS A 33 -5.65 3.78 32.19
N LYS A 34 -6.56 3.24 31.39
CA LYS A 34 -6.25 2.47 30.18
C LYS A 34 -5.46 3.37 29.22
N ILE A 35 -4.34 2.87 28.74
CA ILE A 35 -3.57 3.54 27.69
C ILE A 35 -4.20 3.16 26.35
N ASP A 36 -4.54 4.17 25.55
CA ASP A 36 -4.96 3.91 24.18
C ASP A 36 -3.73 3.55 23.35
N VAL A 37 -3.78 2.36 22.78
CA VAL A 37 -2.78 1.79 21.89
C VAL A 37 -3.44 1.56 20.55
N SER A 38 -3.00 2.31 19.53
CA SER A 38 -3.69 2.33 18.24
C SER A 38 -2.71 2.24 17.08
N ARG A 39 -3.26 1.87 15.92
CA ARG A 39 -2.58 1.78 14.62
C ARG A 39 -1.23 1.02 14.69
N PRO A 40 -1.24 -0.26 15.12
CA PRO A 40 -0.03 -1.06 15.13
C PRO A 40 0.54 -1.14 13.71
N THR A 41 1.83 -0.89 13.60
CA THR A 41 2.57 -0.91 12.33
C THR A 41 3.65 -1.98 12.44
N THR A 42 3.70 -2.93 11.51
CA THR A 42 4.60 -4.10 11.62
C THR A 42 5.66 -4.13 10.53
N VAL A 43 6.88 -4.52 10.90
CA VAL A 43 8.00 -4.80 9.99
C VAL A 43 8.55 -6.18 10.32
N VAL A 44 8.92 -6.95 9.30
CA VAL A 44 9.48 -8.31 9.47
C VAL A 44 10.92 -8.34 8.96
N GLU A 45 11.81 -8.96 9.75
CA GLU A 45 13.21 -9.20 9.42
C GLU A 45 13.54 -10.66 9.78
N GLY A 46 13.62 -11.55 8.79
CA GLY A 46 13.78 -12.98 9.03
C GLY A 46 12.63 -13.52 9.90
N ASN A 47 12.97 -14.05 11.08
CA ASN A 47 11.98 -14.53 12.06
C ASN A 47 11.54 -13.45 13.06
N ASP A 48 12.16 -12.28 13.04
CA ASP A 48 11.84 -11.19 13.95
C ASP A 48 10.70 -10.32 13.40
N ILE A 49 9.77 -9.97 14.28
CA ILE A 49 8.64 -9.07 14.02
C ILE A 49 8.84 -7.84 14.90
N TYR A 50 8.93 -6.67 14.29
CA TYR A 50 8.95 -5.40 14.99
C TYR A 50 7.59 -4.73 14.84
N MET A 51 6.97 -4.36 15.95
CA MET A 51 5.67 -3.69 15.96
C MET A 51 5.79 -2.35 16.66
N LEU A 52 5.55 -1.27 15.92
CA LEU A 52 5.43 0.08 16.45
C LEU A 52 3.96 0.36 16.79
N VAL A 53 3.71 0.77 18.03
CA VAL A 53 2.36 1.10 18.51
C VAL A 53 2.36 2.51 19.07
N GLY A 54 1.38 3.33 18.64
CA GLY A 54 1.21 4.67 19.19
C GLY A 54 0.72 4.58 20.63
N LYS A 55 1.37 5.33 21.54
CA LYS A 55 0.92 5.52 22.92
C LYS A 55 0.32 6.91 23.03
N TYR A 56 -0.98 6.96 23.29
CA TYR A 56 -1.65 8.21 23.65
C TYR A 56 -2.13 8.17 25.09
N SER A 57 -1.69 9.13 25.90
CA SER A 57 -2.24 9.40 27.22
C SER A 57 -2.86 10.80 27.18
N PRO A 58 -4.20 10.93 27.22
CA PRO A 58 -4.82 12.25 27.32
C PRO A 58 -4.29 12.97 28.57
N PRO A 59 -4.00 14.27 28.49
CA PRO A 59 -3.62 15.01 29.67
C PRO A 59 -4.84 15.11 30.63
N ALA A 60 -4.60 15.35 31.92
CA ALA A 60 -5.69 15.42 32.90
C ALA A 60 -6.69 16.51 32.53
N VAL A 61 -7.97 16.34 32.89
CA VAL A 61 -9.11 17.23 32.53
C VAL A 61 -8.86 18.71 32.93
N SER A 62 -7.90 18.97 33.81
CA SER A 62 -7.48 20.31 34.27
C SER A 62 -6.31 20.94 33.49
N SER A 63 -5.86 20.34 32.39
CA SER A 63 -4.77 20.88 31.56
C SER A 63 -5.33 21.76 30.44
N ASP A 64 -4.59 22.82 30.09
CA ASP A 64 -4.95 23.74 29.02
C ASP A 64 -5.10 22.94 27.69
N PRO A 65 -6.19 23.06 26.92
CA PRO A 65 -6.30 22.38 25.62
C PRO A 65 -5.18 22.75 24.63
N LYS A 66 -4.41 23.82 24.91
CA LYS A 66 -3.16 24.17 24.20
C LYS A 66 -1.91 23.43 24.69
N SER A 67 -1.93 22.80 25.86
CA SER A 67 -0.80 22.07 26.44
C SER A 67 -0.75 20.61 25.98
N GLY A 68 -1.00 20.33 24.70
CA GLY A 68 -1.17 18.99 24.08
C GLY A 68 -0.02 17.98 24.27
N ALA A 69 0.96 18.27 25.12
CA ALA A 69 1.95 17.34 25.64
C ALA A 69 1.34 16.40 26.72
N GLY A 70 0.28 15.67 26.38
CA GLY A 70 0.15 14.33 26.96
C GLY A 70 1.42 13.52 26.64
N ASP A 71 1.72 12.47 27.40
CA ASP A 71 2.90 11.60 27.20
C ASP A 71 2.81 10.90 25.83
N MET A 72 3.12 11.65 24.76
CA MET A 72 3.15 11.23 23.36
C MET A 72 4.40 10.41 23.16
N GLY A 73 4.23 9.17 22.70
CA GLY A 73 5.36 8.32 22.43
C GLY A 73 4.97 7.12 21.60
N PHE A 74 5.98 6.41 21.15
CA PHE A 74 5.79 5.11 20.53
C PHE A 74 6.38 4.02 21.41
N LEU A 75 5.73 2.88 21.34
CA LEU A 75 6.17 1.64 21.95
C LEU A 75 6.59 0.73 20.82
N LEU A 76 7.87 0.33 20.83
CA LEU A 76 8.36 -0.72 19.95
C LEU A 76 8.32 -2.06 20.69
N VAL A 77 7.66 -3.04 20.10
CA VAL A 77 7.61 -4.41 20.61
C VAL A 77 8.31 -5.32 19.61
N LYS A 78 9.16 -6.22 20.11
CA LYS A 78 9.83 -7.25 19.31
C LYS A 78 9.24 -8.62 19.59
N GLY A 79 8.77 -9.28 18.55
CA GLY A 79 8.39 -10.69 18.55
C GLY A 79 9.38 -11.52 17.75
N ASN A 80 9.45 -12.81 18.02
CA ASN A 80 10.22 -13.78 17.26
C ASN A 80 9.33 -14.99 16.92
N VAL A 81 9.33 -15.39 15.65
CA VAL A 81 8.64 -16.58 15.17
C VAL A 81 9.49 -17.80 15.50
N ILE A 82 8.92 -18.70 16.30
CA ILE A 82 9.54 -19.95 16.71
C ILE A 82 8.78 -21.08 16.02
N ASP A 83 9.52 -21.91 15.28
CA ASP A 83 9.01 -23.12 14.65
C ASP A 83 9.51 -24.33 15.42
N GLU A 84 8.73 -24.76 16.43
CA GLU A 84 8.99 -25.99 17.18
C GLU A 84 8.26 -27.15 16.49
N SER A 85 9.03 -28.15 16.04
CA SER A 85 8.58 -29.26 15.18
C SER A 85 7.31 -29.98 15.66
N ASP A 86 7.06 -29.99 16.97
CA ASP A 86 6.00 -30.80 17.58
C ASP A 86 4.85 -29.94 18.13
N SER A 87 5.03 -28.62 18.21
CA SER A 87 4.19 -27.74 19.03
C SER A 87 3.49 -26.63 18.22
N GLY A 88 3.79 -26.59 16.91
CA GLY A 88 3.28 -25.63 15.93
C GLY A 88 4.05 -24.31 15.96
N LYS A 89 3.89 -23.51 14.88
CA LYS A 89 4.48 -22.17 14.80
C LYS A 89 3.91 -21.25 15.87
N ARG A 90 4.78 -20.61 16.65
CA ARG A 90 4.44 -19.70 17.75
C ARG A 90 5.15 -18.37 17.56
N ILE A 91 4.59 -17.31 18.15
CA ILE A 91 5.25 -16.02 18.22
C ILE A 91 5.58 -15.76 19.69
N GLN A 92 6.87 -15.65 20.00
CA GLN A 92 7.34 -15.23 21.30
C GLN A 92 7.55 -13.72 21.29
N TRP A 93 6.69 -13.00 22.02
CA TRP A 93 6.88 -11.58 22.28
C TRP A 93 7.87 -11.40 23.43
N LYS A 94 8.88 -10.52 23.24
CA LYS A 94 9.81 -10.16 24.31
C LYS A 94 9.08 -9.42 25.42
N ASN A 95 9.53 -9.65 26.66
CA ASN A 95 8.82 -9.18 27.86
C ASN A 95 8.92 -7.65 28.05
N ASN A 96 8.02 -7.11 28.87
CA ASN A 96 7.69 -5.67 29.04
C ASN A 96 8.81 -4.71 29.48
N THR A 97 10.05 -5.17 29.66
CA THR A 97 11.22 -4.31 29.95
C THR A 97 11.83 -3.71 28.67
N ASP A 98 11.57 -4.32 27.51
CA ASP A 98 12.20 -3.98 26.23
C ASP A 98 11.36 -3.02 25.37
N VAL A 99 10.22 -2.54 25.88
CA VAL A 99 9.39 -1.56 25.18
C VAL A 99 10.15 -0.24 25.10
N SER A 100 10.92 -0.13 24.03
CA SER A 100 11.77 1.03 23.79
C SER A 100 10.85 2.20 23.51
N ARG A 101 10.84 3.16 24.45
CA ARG A 101 10.20 4.45 24.21
C ARG A 101 11.02 5.13 23.13
N VAL A 102 10.41 5.29 21.98
CA VAL A 102 11.02 6.07 20.91
C VAL A 102 10.96 7.54 21.33
N SER A 103 12.13 8.13 21.63
CA SER A 103 12.26 9.55 22.00
C SER A 103 12.91 10.30 20.85
N PHE A 104 12.24 11.34 20.36
CA PHE A 104 12.71 12.18 19.25
C PHE A 104 13.34 13.49 19.73
N GLY A 105 13.76 13.55 21.01
CA GLY A 105 14.29 14.77 21.63
C GLY A 105 13.35 15.98 21.44
N GLY A 106 13.93 17.14 21.14
CA GLY A 106 13.18 18.39 20.93
C GLY A 106 12.25 18.40 19.71
N GLN A 107 12.33 17.44 18.79
CA GLN A 107 11.38 17.37 17.68
C GLN A 107 9.97 17.03 18.15
N THR A 108 9.80 16.36 19.30
CA THR A 108 8.45 16.14 19.87
C THR A 108 7.76 17.43 20.30
N GLU A 109 8.52 18.50 20.56
CA GLU A 109 7.97 19.79 21.00
C GLU A 109 7.27 20.55 19.88
N THR A 110 7.45 20.18 18.61
CA THR A 110 6.82 20.84 17.46
C THR A 110 5.44 20.26 17.11
N TRP A 111 5.13 19.06 17.60
CA TRP A 111 3.90 18.32 17.28
C TRP A 111 2.85 18.43 18.39
N THR A 112 1.57 18.55 18.03
CA THR A 112 0.42 18.37 18.94
C THR A 112 -0.03 16.92 19.02
N ARG A 113 0.25 16.16 17.96
CA ARG A 113 -0.10 14.75 17.83
C ARG A 113 0.93 14.08 16.93
N LEU A 114 1.36 12.89 17.31
CA LEU A 114 2.19 12.01 16.49
C LEU A 114 1.75 10.57 16.75
N ILE A 115 1.26 9.88 15.72
CA ILE A 115 0.65 8.54 15.80
C ILE A 115 1.18 7.63 14.69
N GLY A 116 1.02 6.31 14.86
CA GLY A 116 1.42 5.35 13.82
C GLY A 116 0.53 5.47 12.59
N GLY A 117 1.07 5.22 11.39
CA GLY A 117 0.25 5.05 10.19
C GLY A 117 -0.54 3.74 10.23
N GLY A 118 -0.01 2.74 10.92
CA GLY A 118 -0.53 1.37 10.99
C GLY A 118 -0.31 0.60 9.69
N GLY A 119 -0.70 -0.67 9.68
CA GLY A 119 -0.43 -1.56 8.53
C GLY A 119 1.03 -2.01 8.53
N SER A 120 1.67 -1.99 7.37
CA SER A 120 3.04 -2.49 7.21
C SER A 120 4.05 -1.35 7.11
N GLY A 121 5.17 -1.50 7.80
CA GLY A 121 6.39 -0.75 7.52
C GLY A 121 7.29 -1.50 6.54
N VAL A 122 8.54 -1.05 6.41
CA VAL A 122 9.52 -1.61 5.48
C VAL A 122 10.80 -1.99 6.21
N HIS A 123 11.29 -3.20 5.97
CA HIS A 123 12.69 -3.54 6.23
C HIS A 123 13.46 -3.33 4.93
N THR A 124 14.28 -2.29 4.90
CA THR A 124 14.99 -1.88 3.69
C THR A 124 16.17 -2.80 3.41
N LYS A 125 16.58 -2.89 2.14
CA LYS A 125 17.77 -3.64 1.74
C LYS A 125 19.06 -3.18 2.41
N ASP A 126 19.10 -1.93 2.89
CA ASP A 126 20.23 -1.39 3.62
C ASP A 126 20.18 -1.62 5.14
N GLY A 127 19.24 -2.46 5.59
CA GLY A 127 19.14 -2.95 6.97
C GLY A 127 18.40 -2.03 7.93
N ARG A 128 17.62 -1.06 7.44
CA ARG A 128 16.82 -0.16 8.28
C ARG A 128 15.38 -0.64 8.39
N LEU A 129 14.78 -0.37 9.53
CA LEU A 129 13.36 -0.57 9.80
C LEU A 129 12.67 0.79 9.67
N LEU A 130 11.66 0.89 8.81
CA LEU A 130 10.92 2.12 8.53
C LEU A 130 9.45 1.93 8.90
N PHE A 131 8.90 2.89 9.63
CA PHE A 131 7.50 2.93 10.01
C PHE A 131 6.85 4.22 9.53
N PRO A 132 5.78 4.16 8.72
CA PRO A 132 4.99 5.34 8.39
C PRO A 132 4.28 5.87 9.63
N VAL A 133 4.26 7.19 9.80
CA VAL A 133 3.58 7.88 10.91
C VAL A 133 2.86 9.13 10.44
N GLU A 134 1.90 9.57 11.23
CA GLU A 134 1.12 10.79 10.99
C GLU A 134 1.35 11.78 12.12
N GLY A 135 1.59 13.04 11.77
CA GLY A 135 1.78 14.14 12.70
C GLY A 135 0.83 15.30 12.45
N THR A 136 0.55 16.08 13.51
CA THR A 136 -0.12 17.39 13.42
C THR A 136 0.73 18.42 14.15
N LYS A 137 1.01 19.56 13.52
CA LYS A 137 1.89 20.60 14.07
C LYS A 137 1.17 21.53 15.04
N LYS A 138 1.90 22.09 16.02
CA LYS A 138 1.39 23.09 16.98
C LYS A 138 1.02 24.43 16.35
N GLU A 139 1.80 24.88 15.38
CA GLU A 139 1.66 26.21 14.76
C GLU A 139 0.78 26.18 13.51
N ASP A 140 0.19 25.02 13.17
CA ASP A 140 -0.76 24.93 12.07
C ASP A 140 -2.18 25.20 12.58
N ASP A 141 -2.69 26.40 12.27
CA ASP A 141 -4.05 26.84 12.62
C ASP A 141 -5.12 25.91 12.04
N ASN A 142 -4.85 25.29 10.89
CA ASN A 142 -5.76 24.33 10.27
C ASN A 142 -5.62 22.92 10.85
N ARG A 143 -4.60 22.68 11.69
CA ARG A 143 -4.28 21.37 12.29
C ARG A 143 -4.23 20.25 11.27
N ASN A 144 -3.70 20.54 10.09
CA ASN A 144 -3.65 19.58 9.01
C ASN A 144 -2.75 18.41 9.40
N ALA A 145 -3.21 17.19 9.10
CA ALA A 145 -2.39 16.02 9.22
C ALA A 145 -1.30 16.05 8.14
N VAL A 146 -0.11 15.57 8.50
CA VAL A 146 0.99 15.31 7.57
C VAL A 146 1.53 13.92 7.81
N SER A 147 2.03 13.30 6.76
CA SER A 147 2.66 11.98 6.80
C SER A 147 4.17 12.09 6.87
N LEU A 148 4.79 11.25 7.70
CA LEU A 148 6.23 11.16 7.93
C LEU A 148 6.67 9.69 8.04
N ILE A 149 7.96 9.47 8.26
CA ILE A 149 8.50 8.16 8.64
C ILE A 149 9.31 8.25 9.94
N ILE A 150 9.29 7.17 10.70
CA ILE A 150 10.29 6.85 11.72
C ILE A 150 11.18 5.76 11.16
N TYR A 151 12.50 5.90 11.31
CA TYR A 151 13.44 4.90 10.83
C TYR A 151 14.52 4.57 11.85
N SER A 152 14.97 3.32 11.84
CA SER A 152 16.11 2.90 12.65
C SER A 152 17.43 3.42 12.06
N SER A 153 18.35 3.78 12.95
CA SER A 153 19.74 4.01 12.63
C SER A 153 20.47 2.68 12.43
N LYS A 154 21.45 2.64 11.53
CA LYS A 154 22.24 1.44 11.23
C LYS A 154 23.11 0.98 12.41
N ASP A 155 23.55 1.92 13.25
CA ASP A 155 24.71 1.69 14.13
C ASP A 155 24.41 1.64 15.63
N ASN A 156 23.21 2.02 16.08
CA ASN A 156 22.99 2.27 17.52
C ASN A 156 21.57 2.07 18.08
N ASN A 157 20.67 1.39 17.37
CA ASN A 157 19.27 1.20 17.80
C ASN A 157 18.53 2.52 18.15
N LEU A 158 19.06 3.68 17.74
CA LEU A 158 18.36 4.94 17.83
C LEU A 158 17.35 5.03 16.68
N TRP A 159 16.26 5.70 16.98
CA TRP A 159 15.17 5.93 16.05
C TRP A 159 15.10 7.40 15.74
N THR A 160 14.92 7.72 14.47
CA THR A 160 14.86 9.09 13.98
C THR A 160 13.53 9.33 13.31
N LEU A 161 12.90 10.47 13.59
CA LEU A 161 11.76 10.97 12.85
C LEU A 161 12.27 11.77 11.65
N SER A 162 11.67 11.58 10.48
CA SER A 162 12.08 12.31 9.28
C SER A 162 11.91 13.82 9.42
N ASN A 163 12.87 14.58 8.90
CA ASN A 163 12.74 16.03 8.75
C ASN A 163 11.74 16.40 7.65
N TRP A 164 11.65 15.56 6.62
CA TRP A 164 10.65 15.70 5.58
C TRP A 164 9.27 15.25 6.07
N MET A 165 8.24 15.88 5.51
CA MET A 165 6.82 15.56 5.71
C MET A 165 6.06 15.79 4.40
N SER A 166 4.93 15.10 4.22
CA SER A 166 4.03 15.34 3.09
C SER A 166 3.41 16.74 3.11
N ASP A 167 2.73 17.11 2.02
CA ASP A 167 1.84 18.27 2.03
C ASP A 167 0.78 18.16 3.14
N GLY A 168 0.34 19.33 3.62
CA GLY A 168 -0.73 19.44 4.62
C GLY A 168 -2.04 18.86 4.12
N GLY A 169 -2.69 18.07 4.96
CA GLY A 169 -3.94 17.39 4.66
C GLY A 169 -3.74 15.99 4.09
N CYS A 170 -2.50 15.47 4.06
CA CYS A 170 -2.19 14.12 3.59
C CYS A 170 -1.88 13.18 4.77
N SER A 171 -2.73 12.17 4.93
CA SER A 171 -2.75 11.22 6.05
C SER A 171 -2.78 9.76 5.58
N ASP A 172 -2.94 8.83 6.53
CA ASP A 172 -2.98 7.38 6.31
C ASP A 172 -1.84 6.83 5.42
N PRO A 173 -0.57 7.14 5.77
CA PRO A 173 0.56 6.78 4.93
C PRO A 173 0.78 5.26 4.83
N SER A 174 1.08 4.80 3.62
CA SER A 174 1.56 3.45 3.33
C SER A 174 2.90 3.56 2.60
N VAL A 175 3.91 2.79 3.02
CA VAL A 175 5.28 2.91 2.48
C VAL A 175 5.80 1.57 1.98
N VAL A 176 6.53 1.58 0.87
CA VAL A 176 7.20 0.42 0.27
C VAL A 176 8.60 0.79 -0.23
N GLU A 177 9.49 -0.19 -0.34
CA GLU A 177 10.74 -0.06 -1.09
C GLU A 177 10.54 -0.58 -2.52
N TRP A 178 10.72 0.30 -3.50
CA TRP A 178 10.66 0.00 -4.92
C TRP A 178 12.01 -0.52 -5.42
N GLU A 179 12.07 -1.81 -5.73
CA GLU A 179 13.31 -2.52 -6.00
C GLU A 179 14.04 -2.09 -7.28
N LYS A 180 13.30 -1.77 -8.35
CA LYS A 180 13.88 -1.46 -9.66
C LYS A 180 14.82 -0.25 -9.60
N ASP A 181 14.40 0.79 -8.89
CA ASP A 181 15.14 2.07 -8.80
C ASP A 181 15.74 2.33 -7.41
N LYS A 182 15.60 1.38 -6.47
CA LYS A 182 16.05 1.47 -5.08
C LYS A 182 15.57 2.75 -4.38
N LYS A 183 14.26 3.00 -4.48
CA LYS A 183 13.62 4.18 -3.88
C LYS A 183 12.58 3.77 -2.86
N LEU A 184 12.32 4.62 -1.88
CA LEU A 184 11.11 4.53 -1.06
C LEU A 184 9.96 5.20 -1.80
N MET A 185 8.78 4.60 -1.69
CA MET A 185 7.53 5.16 -2.19
C MET A 185 6.54 5.27 -1.04
N MET A 186 5.99 6.45 -0.80
CA MET A 186 4.95 6.69 0.21
C MET A 186 3.67 7.13 -0.47
N MET A 187 2.60 6.36 -0.31
CA MET A 187 1.25 6.72 -0.71
C MET A 187 0.51 7.32 0.48
N THR A 188 -0.16 8.45 0.26
CA THR A 188 -0.95 9.18 1.26
C THR A 188 -2.34 9.47 0.71
N ALA A 189 -3.35 9.51 1.57
CA ALA A 189 -4.68 9.98 1.22
C ALA A 189 -4.82 11.45 1.64
N CYS A 190 -5.21 12.33 0.71
CA CYS A 190 -5.22 13.77 0.94
C CYS A 190 -6.62 14.38 0.91
N ASP A 191 -6.80 15.50 1.62
CA ASP A 191 -8.07 16.23 1.75
C ASP A 191 -8.65 16.73 0.42
N ASP A 192 -7.82 16.85 -0.62
CA ASP A 192 -8.25 17.17 -1.98
C ASP A 192 -8.92 15.99 -2.72
N GLY A 193 -9.16 14.88 -2.01
CA GLY A 193 -9.78 13.66 -2.50
C GLY A 193 -8.84 12.78 -3.32
N ARG A 194 -7.59 13.20 -3.54
CA ARG A 194 -6.59 12.45 -4.31
C ARG A 194 -5.61 11.79 -3.38
N ARG A 195 -5.06 10.67 -3.86
CA ARG A 195 -3.89 10.07 -3.27
C ARG A 195 -2.64 10.67 -3.86
N ARG A 196 -1.75 11.13 -2.99
CA ARG A 196 -0.44 11.62 -3.41
C ARG A 196 0.61 10.58 -3.09
N VAL A 197 1.47 10.34 -4.07
CA VAL A 197 2.59 9.41 -3.95
C VAL A 197 3.88 10.22 -3.98
N TYR A 198 4.74 10.00 -3.00
CA TYR A 198 6.05 10.62 -2.90
C TYR A 198 7.13 9.57 -3.08
N GLU A 199 8.21 9.92 -3.75
CA GLU A 199 9.38 9.06 -3.94
C GLU A 199 10.63 9.66 -3.28
N SER A 200 11.48 8.80 -2.72
CA SER A 200 12.76 9.17 -2.13
C SER A 200 13.86 8.22 -2.58
N GLY A 201 14.85 8.76 -3.31
CA GLY A 201 16.03 8.01 -3.77
C GLY A 201 17.17 7.98 -2.76
N ASP A 202 17.10 8.78 -1.71
CA ASP A 202 18.07 8.86 -0.60
C ASP A 202 17.52 8.21 0.68
N MET A 203 16.51 7.33 0.54
CA MET A 203 15.96 6.51 1.62
C MET A 203 15.45 7.33 2.82
N GLY A 204 14.73 8.41 2.51
CA GLY A 204 13.92 9.15 3.46
C GLY A 204 14.40 10.56 3.79
N GLU A 205 15.56 10.98 3.29
CA GLU A 205 16.12 12.31 3.59
C GLU A 205 15.41 13.41 2.80
N SER A 206 15.21 13.19 1.50
CA SER A 206 14.45 14.06 0.61
C SER A 206 13.42 13.27 -0.18
N TRP A 207 12.28 13.90 -0.41
CA TRP A 207 11.17 13.30 -1.14
C TRP A 207 10.64 14.27 -2.18
N THR A 208 10.17 13.73 -3.29
CA THR A 208 9.51 14.47 -4.36
C THR A 208 8.17 13.81 -4.67
N GLU A 209 7.13 14.61 -4.92
CA GLU A 209 5.85 14.06 -5.39
C GLU A 209 6.03 13.41 -6.77
N ALA A 210 5.63 12.15 -6.90
CA ALA A 210 5.77 11.32 -8.10
C ALA A 210 4.71 11.68 -9.17
N LEU A 211 4.69 12.95 -9.59
CA LEU A 211 3.71 13.52 -10.53
C LEU A 211 3.76 12.89 -11.93
N GLY A 212 4.90 12.34 -12.33
CA GLY A 212 5.08 11.68 -13.62
C GLY A 212 4.62 10.22 -13.66
N THR A 213 4.25 9.63 -12.53
CA THR A 213 3.89 8.20 -12.45
C THR A 213 2.60 7.98 -11.67
N LEU A 214 2.66 7.95 -10.33
CA LEU A 214 1.61 7.40 -9.49
C LEU A 214 0.83 8.46 -8.70
N SER A 215 1.39 9.65 -8.50
CA SER A 215 0.71 10.67 -7.71
C SER A 215 -0.54 11.15 -8.44
N ARG A 216 -1.64 11.29 -7.69
CA ARG A 216 -2.94 11.79 -8.17
C ARG A 216 -3.64 10.89 -9.18
N VAL A 217 -3.14 9.67 -9.42
CA VAL A 217 -3.81 8.65 -10.23
C VAL A 217 -5.10 8.20 -9.57
N TRP A 218 -5.01 7.83 -8.29
CA TRP A 218 -6.17 7.38 -7.52
C TRP A 218 -6.77 8.53 -6.74
N GLY A 219 -8.08 8.72 -6.85
CA GLY A 219 -8.81 9.73 -6.11
C GLY A 219 -10.29 9.72 -6.41
N ASN A 220 -11.07 10.31 -5.52
CA ASN A 220 -12.52 10.42 -5.67
C ASN A 220 -12.89 11.86 -6.07
N LYS A 221 -13.72 11.97 -7.10
CA LYS A 221 -14.10 13.25 -7.73
C LYS A 221 -15.16 14.02 -6.94
N GLN A 222 -15.82 13.38 -5.98
CA GLN A 222 -16.92 13.98 -5.22
C GLN A 222 -16.37 14.68 -3.97
N GLY A 223 -16.50 16.00 -3.93
CA GLY A 223 -16.22 16.84 -2.77
C GLY A 223 -17.19 16.56 -1.64
N GLY A 224 -16.90 15.51 -0.87
CA GLY A 224 -17.59 15.12 0.35
C GLY A 224 -16.91 13.88 0.89
N GLU A 225 -16.39 13.97 2.13
CA GLU A 225 -15.80 12.91 2.97
C GLU A 225 -15.51 11.58 2.25
N ALA A 226 -14.74 11.59 1.16
CA ALA A 226 -14.19 10.38 0.60
C ALA A 226 -13.19 9.93 1.64
N LYS A 227 -13.64 9.06 2.55
CA LYS A 227 -12.93 8.71 3.76
C LYS A 227 -11.53 8.28 3.36
N ALA A 228 -10.54 9.08 3.72
CA ALA A 228 -9.15 8.68 3.66
C ALA A 228 -9.07 7.36 4.44
N VAL A 229 -8.68 6.29 3.75
CA VAL A 229 -8.48 4.98 4.37
C VAL A 229 -7.07 4.53 4.13
N ARG A 230 -6.51 3.78 5.06
CA ARG A 230 -5.22 3.14 4.82
C ARG A 230 -5.35 2.05 3.76
N SER A 231 -4.43 2.07 2.81
CA SER A 231 -4.33 1.09 1.72
C SER A 231 -3.40 -0.06 2.07
N GLY A 232 -3.73 -1.26 1.61
CA GLY A 232 -2.70 -2.29 1.42
C GLY A 232 -1.82 -1.87 0.27
N PHE A 233 -0.52 -1.71 0.53
CA PHE A 233 0.46 -1.32 -0.49
C PHE A 233 1.72 -2.15 -0.30
N ILE A 234 2.06 -2.96 -1.30
CA ILE A 234 3.23 -3.83 -1.27
C ILE A 234 3.99 -3.78 -2.59
N THR A 235 5.27 -4.13 -2.53
CA THR A 235 6.07 -4.48 -3.70
C THR A 235 6.27 -5.99 -3.76
N ALA A 236 6.32 -6.53 -4.98
CA ALA A 236 6.51 -7.95 -5.20
C ALA A 236 7.22 -8.21 -6.54
N THR A 237 7.86 -9.37 -6.64
CA THR A 237 8.41 -9.89 -7.89
C THR A 237 7.54 -11.06 -8.34
N ILE A 238 6.76 -10.87 -9.41
CA ILE A 238 5.72 -11.82 -9.85
C ILE A 238 5.96 -12.17 -11.33
N GLY A 239 5.71 -13.43 -11.71
CA GLY A 239 5.84 -13.91 -13.09
C GLY A 239 5.32 -15.34 -13.27
N ASN A 240 5.36 -15.83 -14.51
CA ASN A 240 5.02 -17.21 -14.89
C ASN A 240 6.27 -18.10 -15.03
N GLY A 241 7.12 -18.08 -14.01
CA GLY A 241 8.43 -18.74 -14.01
C GLY A 241 9.59 -17.75 -13.81
N ASP A 242 10.81 -18.26 -13.69
CA ASP A 242 11.97 -17.44 -13.30
C ASP A 242 12.39 -16.39 -14.34
N GLU A 243 12.18 -16.67 -15.63
CA GLU A 243 12.54 -15.77 -16.75
C GLU A 243 11.46 -14.68 -17.04
N ASP A 244 10.32 -14.76 -16.35
CA ASP A 244 9.15 -13.91 -16.56
C ASP A 244 8.85 -13.01 -15.35
N LYS A 245 9.75 -12.97 -14.37
CA LYS A 245 9.60 -12.18 -13.16
C LYS A 245 9.72 -10.69 -13.44
N ARG A 246 8.71 -9.92 -13.02
CA ARG A 246 8.69 -8.45 -13.05
C ARG A 246 8.48 -7.90 -11.64
N ASN A 247 9.22 -6.86 -11.30
CA ASN A 247 8.97 -6.09 -10.09
C ASN A 247 7.72 -5.24 -10.28
N VAL A 248 6.79 -5.33 -9.34
CA VAL A 248 5.49 -4.68 -9.39
C VAL A 248 5.10 -4.14 -8.02
N MET A 249 4.15 -3.23 -8.03
CA MET A 249 3.44 -2.69 -6.89
C MET A 249 1.98 -3.17 -6.97
N LEU A 250 1.47 -3.63 -5.84
CA LEU A 250 0.06 -3.98 -5.66
C LEU A 250 -0.56 -3.05 -4.63
N VAL A 251 -1.73 -2.51 -4.95
CA VAL A 251 -2.44 -1.55 -4.10
C VAL A 251 -3.90 -1.96 -3.94
N THR A 252 -4.42 -2.00 -2.71
CA THR A 252 -5.87 -2.10 -2.45
C THR A 252 -6.47 -0.77 -2.07
N LEU A 253 -7.52 -0.37 -2.79
CA LEU A 253 -8.18 0.93 -2.63
C LEU A 253 -9.70 0.77 -2.72
N PRO A 254 -10.48 1.40 -1.83
CA PRO A 254 -11.92 1.43 -2.00
C PRO A 254 -12.28 2.34 -3.18
N VAL A 255 -13.22 1.88 -4.00
CA VAL A 255 -13.86 2.65 -5.04
C VAL A 255 -15.31 2.81 -4.62
N THR A 256 -15.76 4.05 -4.45
CA THR A 256 -17.15 4.33 -4.07
C THR A 256 -18.03 4.05 -5.29
N ALA A 257 -19.09 3.25 -5.12
CA ALA A 257 -20.13 3.11 -6.13
C ALA A 257 -20.83 4.47 -6.32
N GLU A 258 -21.27 4.78 -7.54
CA GLU A 258 -22.15 5.94 -7.73
C GLU A 258 -23.44 5.70 -6.94
N LYS A 259 -23.95 6.74 -6.28
CA LYS A 259 -25.24 6.61 -5.58
C LYS A 259 -26.31 6.32 -6.61
N ASP A 260 -27.11 5.29 -6.37
CA ASP A 260 -28.31 5.04 -7.15
C ASP A 260 -29.25 6.26 -7.10
N ASP A 261 -30.17 6.37 -8.07
CA ASP A 261 -31.16 7.44 -8.18
C ASP A 261 -32.02 7.64 -6.90
N ASN A 262 -32.03 6.66 -5.99
CA ASN A 262 -32.72 6.68 -4.70
C ASN A 262 -31.90 7.27 -3.54
N GLY A 263 -30.63 7.63 -3.75
CA GLY A 263 -29.77 8.27 -2.75
C GLY A 263 -29.20 7.34 -1.68
N ASP A 264 -29.40 6.02 -1.82
CA ASP A 264 -28.76 5.03 -0.95
C ASP A 264 -27.25 4.97 -1.29
N ASN A 265 -26.41 5.06 -0.25
CA ASN A 265 -24.98 4.84 -0.40
C ASN A 265 -24.78 3.33 -0.62
N GLU A 266 -24.74 2.88 -1.87
CA GLU A 266 -24.05 1.64 -2.18
C GLU A 266 -22.62 1.79 -1.63
N GLY A 267 -22.25 0.91 -0.70
CA GLY A 267 -20.93 0.92 -0.06
C GLY A 267 -19.78 0.91 -1.08
N GLY A 268 -18.57 1.19 -0.59
CA GLY A 268 -17.39 1.11 -1.43
C GLY A 268 -17.05 -0.34 -1.77
N GLU A 269 -16.51 -0.58 -2.96
CA GLU A 269 -15.90 -1.86 -3.32
C GLU A 269 -14.38 -1.74 -3.20
N LEU A 270 -13.74 -2.57 -2.39
CA LEU A 270 -12.28 -2.63 -2.32
C LEU A 270 -11.76 -3.30 -3.59
N ARG A 271 -10.88 -2.62 -4.34
CA ARG A 271 -10.31 -3.13 -5.59
C ARG A 271 -8.79 -3.25 -5.52
N LEU A 272 -8.25 -4.22 -6.25
CA LEU A 272 -6.82 -4.45 -6.40
C LEU A 272 -6.30 -3.79 -7.68
N TRP A 273 -5.24 -3.01 -7.53
CA TRP A 273 -4.54 -2.34 -8.62
C TRP A 273 -3.13 -2.90 -8.76
N LEU A 274 -2.68 -3.07 -9.99
CA LEU A 274 -1.34 -3.50 -10.37
C LEU A 274 -0.61 -2.37 -11.09
N THR A 275 0.65 -2.12 -10.73
CA THR A 275 1.52 -1.20 -11.48
C THR A 275 2.99 -1.61 -11.44
N ASP A 276 3.73 -1.33 -12.51
CA ASP A 276 5.20 -1.42 -12.55
C ASP A 276 5.89 -0.05 -12.50
N ASN A 277 5.19 0.95 -11.96
CA ASN A 277 5.56 2.38 -11.98
C ASN A 277 5.45 3.04 -13.37
N THR A 278 4.81 2.39 -14.35
CA THR A 278 4.54 2.95 -15.68
C THR A 278 3.12 2.62 -16.14
N HIS A 279 2.80 1.33 -16.22
CA HIS A 279 1.48 0.81 -16.53
C HIS A 279 0.67 0.67 -15.25
N ILE A 280 -0.63 0.90 -15.33
CA ILE A 280 -1.56 0.78 -14.20
C ILE A 280 -2.80 0.05 -14.70
N VAL A 281 -3.14 -1.06 -14.05
CA VAL A 281 -4.28 -1.90 -14.41
C VAL A 281 -5.11 -2.19 -13.16
N ASP A 282 -6.42 -2.04 -13.30
CA ASP A 282 -7.39 -2.51 -12.32
C ASP A 282 -7.59 -4.02 -12.50
N ILE A 283 -7.17 -4.80 -11.49
CA ILE A 283 -7.24 -6.27 -11.53
C ILE A 283 -8.65 -6.76 -11.21
N GLY A 284 -9.40 -6.00 -10.42
CA GLY A 284 -10.74 -6.36 -10.02
C GLY A 284 -11.05 -6.16 -8.54
N PRO A 285 -12.27 -6.55 -8.14
CA PRO A 285 -12.72 -6.45 -6.77
C PRO A 285 -12.03 -7.46 -5.85
N VAL A 286 -11.86 -7.06 -4.59
CA VAL A 286 -11.31 -7.82 -3.47
C VAL A 286 -12.37 -8.06 -2.40
N SER A 287 -13.26 -7.08 -2.20
CA SER A 287 -14.43 -7.20 -1.34
C SER A 287 -15.71 -7.19 -2.19
N GLY A 288 -16.82 -7.58 -1.57
CA GLY A 288 -18.14 -7.21 -2.09
C GLY A 288 -18.46 -5.75 -1.78
N ASN A 289 -19.75 -5.45 -1.62
CA ASN A 289 -20.27 -4.13 -1.24
C ASN A 289 -20.08 -3.85 0.27
N ASP A 290 -18.83 -3.74 0.70
CA ASP A 290 -18.44 -3.58 2.10
C ASP A 290 -17.81 -2.21 2.34
N ASP A 291 -18.30 -1.43 3.30
CA ASP A 291 -17.63 -0.17 3.69
C ASP A 291 -16.29 -0.48 4.39
N VAL A 292 -15.21 -0.47 3.60
CA VAL A 292 -13.86 -0.77 4.06
C VAL A 292 -13.23 0.43 4.76
N ALA A 293 -12.72 0.22 5.97
CA ALA A 293 -12.05 1.25 6.78
C ALA A 293 -10.52 1.24 6.62
N ALA A 294 -9.94 0.07 6.37
CA ALA A 294 -8.52 -0.13 6.14
C ALA A 294 -8.27 -1.47 5.46
N SER A 295 -7.15 -1.59 4.74
CA SER A 295 -6.71 -2.86 4.16
C SER A 295 -5.20 -3.08 4.32
N SER A 296 -4.77 -4.33 4.16
CA SER A 296 -3.40 -4.80 4.12
C SER A 296 -3.27 -5.92 3.08
N LEU A 297 -2.13 -5.98 2.41
CA LEU A 297 -1.80 -7.03 1.44
C LEU A 297 -0.61 -7.84 1.92
N LEU A 298 -0.60 -9.12 1.58
CA LEU A 298 0.54 -10.02 1.75
C LEU A 298 0.69 -10.85 0.48
N TYR A 299 1.84 -10.71 -0.17
CA TYR A 299 2.28 -11.63 -1.21
C TYR A 299 3.33 -12.57 -0.62
N LYS A 300 3.11 -13.87 -0.78
CA LYS A 300 4.04 -14.92 -0.40
C LYS A 300 4.47 -15.64 -1.67
N SER A 301 5.74 -15.52 -2.02
CA SER A 301 6.31 -16.29 -3.13
C SER A 301 6.45 -17.76 -2.76
N GLY A 302 6.12 -18.66 -3.68
CA GLY A 302 6.41 -20.08 -3.59
C GLY A 302 7.92 -20.33 -3.64
N GLY A 303 8.50 -20.84 -2.55
CA GLY A 303 9.96 -21.02 -2.41
C GLY A 303 10.50 -22.39 -2.85
N SER A 304 9.62 -23.33 -3.20
CA SER A 304 9.99 -24.72 -3.55
C SER A 304 8.99 -25.31 -4.55
N GLU A 305 9.33 -26.45 -5.18
CA GLU A 305 8.47 -27.13 -6.17
C GLU A 305 7.05 -27.46 -5.68
N ASN A 306 6.81 -27.45 -4.36
CA ASN A 306 5.53 -27.79 -3.75
C ASN A 306 4.79 -26.59 -3.12
N GLU A 307 5.35 -25.38 -3.18
CA GLU A 307 4.71 -24.18 -2.64
C GLU A 307 4.31 -23.25 -3.78
N ASN A 308 3.02 -22.93 -3.86
CA ASN A 308 2.51 -21.97 -4.82
C ASN A 308 2.61 -20.55 -4.27
N ASP A 309 2.71 -19.57 -5.18
CA ASP A 309 2.53 -18.17 -4.81
C ASP A 309 1.13 -17.93 -4.25
N GLU A 310 1.04 -17.15 -3.18
CA GLU A 310 -0.23 -16.80 -2.53
C GLU A 310 -0.32 -15.28 -2.36
N LEU A 311 -1.48 -14.71 -2.70
CA LEU A 311 -1.81 -13.31 -2.43
C LEU A 311 -2.99 -13.27 -1.47
N VAL A 312 -2.83 -12.57 -0.35
CA VAL A 312 -3.85 -12.46 0.69
C VAL A 312 -4.15 -11.00 0.94
N ALA A 313 -5.43 -10.66 1.02
CA ALA A 313 -5.90 -9.38 1.52
C ALA A 313 -6.51 -9.56 2.93
N LEU A 314 -6.21 -8.63 3.82
CA LEU A 314 -6.89 -8.48 5.10
C LEU A 314 -7.50 -7.08 5.14
N TYR A 315 -8.80 -6.96 5.38
CA TYR A 315 -9.47 -5.66 5.45
C TYR A 315 -10.46 -5.58 6.59
N GLU A 316 -10.70 -4.34 7.01
CA GLU A 316 -11.62 -3.99 8.06
C GLU A 316 -12.94 -3.53 7.44
N LYS A 317 -14.04 -4.19 7.79
CA LYS A 317 -15.40 -3.83 7.40
C LYS A 317 -16.07 -3.07 8.54
N LYS A 318 -16.61 -1.89 8.23
CA LYS A 318 -17.45 -1.17 9.20
C LYS A 318 -18.74 -1.94 9.44
N SER A 319 -19.07 -2.19 10.69
CA SER A 319 -20.38 -2.68 11.09
C SER A 319 -21.34 -1.48 11.25
N GLY A 320 -22.64 -1.69 11.00
CA GLY A 320 -23.66 -0.66 11.23
C GLY A 320 -23.72 -0.22 12.70
N GLU A 321 -24.40 0.89 12.96
CA GLU A 321 -24.43 1.66 14.24
C GLU A 321 -24.63 0.82 15.53
N GLU A 322 -25.15 -0.41 15.44
CA GLU A 322 -25.48 -1.26 16.60
C GLU A 322 -24.35 -2.20 17.08
N LYS A 323 -23.22 -2.35 16.35
CA LYS A 323 -22.06 -3.13 16.83
C LYS A 323 -20.79 -2.28 16.89
N PRO A 324 -20.14 -2.15 18.06
CA PRO A 324 -18.98 -1.28 18.23
C PRO A 324 -17.66 -1.84 17.68
N SER A 325 -17.66 -3.04 17.11
CA SER A 325 -16.45 -3.71 16.62
C SER A 325 -16.51 -3.89 15.10
N PRO A 326 -15.58 -3.29 14.35
CA PRO A 326 -15.38 -3.58 12.95
C PRO A 326 -15.08 -5.08 12.76
N GLY A 327 -15.69 -5.70 11.76
CA GLY A 327 -15.34 -7.06 11.37
C GLY A 327 -14.01 -7.02 10.61
N MET A 328 -13.11 -7.97 10.87
CA MET A 328 -11.93 -8.16 10.01
C MET A 328 -12.19 -9.35 9.08
N VAL A 329 -11.85 -9.18 7.81
CA VAL A 329 -12.08 -10.18 6.76
C VAL A 329 -10.76 -10.50 6.09
N SER A 330 -10.43 -11.79 6.00
CA SER A 330 -9.30 -12.30 5.23
C SER A 330 -9.80 -12.93 3.94
N VAL A 331 -9.11 -12.67 2.84
CA VAL A 331 -9.43 -13.22 1.51
C VAL A 331 -8.17 -13.74 0.85
N LEU A 332 -8.22 -14.98 0.37
CA LEU A 332 -7.20 -15.54 -0.51
C LEU A 332 -7.53 -15.14 -1.97
N LEU A 333 -6.65 -14.36 -2.58
CA LEU A 333 -6.83 -13.73 -3.89
C LEU A 333 -6.23 -14.56 -5.01
N THR A 334 -6.63 -15.84 -5.11
CA THR A 334 -6.08 -16.78 -6.10
C THR A 334 -6.41 -16.36 -7.53
N ASP A 335 -7.66 -15.96 -7.79
CA ASP A 335 -8.11 -15.58 -9.12
C ASP A 335 -7.50 -14.24 -9.55
N GLU A 336 -7.40 -13.28 -8.62
CA GLU A 336 -6.77 -11.98 -8.87
C GLU A 336 -5.26 -12.13 -9.09
N LEU A 337 -4.58 -13.01 -8.34
CA LEU A 337 -3.17 -13.31 -8.56
C LEU A 337 -2.95 -13.94 -9.95
N GLN A 338 -3.84 -14.82 -10.40
CA GLN A 338 -3.77 -15.36 -11.75
C GLN A 338 -3.95 -14.25 -12.81
N ARG A 339 -4.90 -13.34 -12.62
CA ARG A 339 -5.07 -12.17 -13.51
C ARG A 339 -3.84 -11.28 -13.53
N VAL A 340 -3.21 -11.03 -12.37
CA VAL A 340 -1.94 -10.31 -12.30
C VAL A 340 -0.89 -10.99 -13.19
N LYS A 341 -0.73 -12.31 -13.08
CA LYS A 341 0.21 -13.09 -13.92
C LYS A 341 -0.10 -12.97 -15.41
N ASP A 342 -1.38 -13.01 -15.79
CA ASP A 342 -1.81 -12.88 -17.19
C ASP A 342 -1.54 -11.47 -17.75
N VAL A 343 -1.76 -10.42 -16.94
CA VAL A 343 -1.44 -9.03 -17.30
C VAL A 343 0.07 -8.87 -17.50
N LEU A 344 0.89 -9.40 -16.60
CA LEU A 344 2.35 -9.32 -16.71
C LEU A 344 2.88 -10.06 -17.95
N ALA A 345 2.33 -11.23 -18.26
CA ALA A 345 2.64 -11.94 -19.50
C ALA A 345 2.23 -11.14 -20.74
N THR A 346 1.12 -10.40 -20.67
CA THR A 346 0.69 -9.51 -21.75
C THR A 346 1.64 -8.34 -21.93
N TRP A 347 2.00 -7.63 -20.86
CA TRP A 347 2.97 -6.54 -20.92
C TRP A 347 4.31 -6.98 -21.53
N LYS A 348 4.82 -8.16 -21.14
CA LYS A 348 6.05 -8.72 -21.72
C LYS A 348 5.92 -8.93 -23.23
N LYS A 349 4.81 -9.53 -23.70
CA LYS A 349 4.56 -9.72 -25.13
C LYS A 349 4.52 -8.40 -25.90
N VAL A 350 3.91 -7.36 -25.32
CA VAL A 350 3.87 -6.04 -25.94
C VAL A 350 5.24 -5.40 -25.96
N ASP A 351 6.01 -5.48 -24.87
CA ASP A 351 7.40 -5.02 -24.79
C ASP A 351 8.27 -5.69 -25.89
N ASP A 352 8.09 -7.00 -26.13
CA ASP A 352 8.79 -7.76 -27.18
C ASP A 352 8.37 -7.37 -28.61
N ILE A 353 7.12 -6.95 -28.81
CA ILE A 353 6.63 -6.44 -30.11
C ILE A 353 7.20 -5.05 -30.35
N VAL A 354 7.05 -4.16 -29.38
CA VAL A 354 7.47 -2.75 -29.47
C VAL A 354 8.98 -2.65 -29.67
N SER A 355 9.77 -3.46 -28.95
CA SER A 355 11.23 -3.48 -29.09
C SER A 355 11.71 -3.83 -30.51
N LYS A 356 10.92 -4.62 -31.27
CA LYS A 356 11.23 -4.99 -32.67
C LYS A 356 10.89 -3.89 -33.68
N LEU A 357 10.01 -2.94 -33.33
CA LEU A 357 9.63 -1.84 -34.24
C LEU A 357 10.82 -0.96 -34.66
N CYS A 358 11.86 -0.90 -33.83
CA CYS A 358 13.08 -0.16 -34.16
C CYS A 358 14.13 -0.96 -34.92
N SER A 359 13.98 -2.29 -35.03
CA SER A 359 14.89 -3.13 -35.82
C SER A 359 14.61 -3.03 -37.33
N SER A 360 13.37 -2.75 -37.73
CA SER A 360 12.99 -2.62 -39.15
C SER A 360 13.50 -1.32 -39.81
N SER A 361 13.75 -0.26 -39.03
CA SER A 361 14.30 1.02 -39.53
C SER A 361 15.80 1.00 -39.84
N ILE A 362 16.55 -0.01 -39.39
CA ILE A 362 18.00 -0.13 -39.63
C ILE A 362 18.29 -0.73 -41.02
N ALA A 363 17.28 -1.32 -41.68
CA ALA A 363 17.41 -1.88 -43.02
C ALA A 363 17.57 -0.82 -44.15
N GLU A 364 17.41 0.48 -43.85
CA GLU A 364 17.54 1.59 -44.82
C GLU A 364 18.82 2.46 -44.65
N GLY A 365 19.88 1.91 -44.08
CA GLY A 365 21.24 2.49 -44.22
C GLY A 365 21.54 3.75 -43.40
N ALA A 366 20.76 4.04 -42.35
CA ALA A 366 21.10 5.08 -41.38
C ALA A 366 22.09 4.56 -40.31
N SER A 367 23.06 5.40 -39.93
CA SER A 367 24.18 5.07 -39.01
C SER A 367 23.71 4.42 -37.70
N PRO A 368 24.45 3.42 -37.13
CA PRO A 368 24.00 2.61 -36.00
C PRO A 368 23.94 3.32 -34.63
N ASP A 369 24.35 4.58 -34.55
CA ASP A 369 24.63 5.18 -33.26
C ASP A 369 23.42 5.94 -32.69
N THR A 370 22.84 5.34 -31.63
CA THR A 370 22.33 6.00 -30.41
C THR A 370 20.81 6.02 -30.17
N VAL A 371 19.94 5.95 -31.19
CA VAL A 371 18.48 6.18 -31.00
C VAL A 371 17.68 4.90 -30.76
N CYS A 372 18.06 3.78 -31.36
CA CYS A 372 17.24 2.55 -31.44
C CYS A 372 17.83 1.36 -30.68
N SER A 373 18.05 1.46 -29.37
CA SER A 373 18.25 0.27 -28.54
C SER A 373 16.90 -0.24 -28.01
N ALA A 374 16.69 -1.57 -28.04
CA ALA A 374 15.42 -2.21 -27.63
C ALA A 374 14.87 -1.69 -26.29
N GLY A 375 15.75 -1.44 -25.30
CA GLY A 375 15.37 -0.92 -23.98
C GLY A 375 15.02 0.57 -23.91
N LYS A 376 15.35 1.38 -24.93
CA LYS A 376 15.01 2.82 -24.94
C LYS A 376 13.58 3.11 -25.37
N ILE A 377 12.93 2.18 -26.08
CA ILE A 377 11.64 2.43 -26.74
C ILE A 377 10.47 2.14 -25.79
N THR A 378 10.60 1.09 -24.98
CA THR A 378 9.57 0.72 -23.99
C THR A 378 9.71 1.50 -22.68
N ALA A 379 10.82 2.21 -22.47
CA ALA A 379 11.03 3.02 -21.29
C ALA A 379 10.05 4.20 -21.24
N GLY A 380 9.12 4.16 -20.28
CA GLY A 380 8.09 5.19 -20.11
C GLY A 380 6.97 5.14 -21.15
N LEU A 381 6.87 4.08 -21.95
CA LEU A 381 5.70 3.81 -22.77
C LEU A 381 4.56 3.36 -21.85
N VAL A 382 3.45 4.10 -21.83
CA VAL A 382 2.33 3.85 -20.91
C VAL A 382 1.16 3.09 -21.57
N GLY A 383 1.04 3.19 -22.90
CA GLY A 383 -0.03 2.54 -23.64
C GLY A 383 0.31 2.43 -25.12
N PHE A 384 -0.26 1.44 -25.79
CA PHE A 384 0.01 1.13 -27.18
C PHE A 384 -1.28 0.67 -27.87
N LEU A 385 -1.74 1.40 -28.88
CA LEU A 385 -2.93 1.05 -29.66
C LEU A 385 -2.50 0.44 -31.00
N SER A 386 -2.81 -0.84 -31.21
CA SER A 386 -2.39 -1.58 -32.41
C SER A 386 -3.56 -2.36 -33.04
N GLY A 387 -3.43 -3.67 -33.23
CA GLY A 387 -4.40 -4.49 -33.96
C GLY A 387 -5.68 -4.83 -33.18
N ASN A 388 -5.71 -4.61 -31.86
CA ASN A 388 -6.80 -5.06 -31.00
C ASN A 388 -8.02 -4.13 -31.01
N PHE A 389 -8.84 -4.23 -32.06
CA PHE A 389 -10.06 -3.43 -32.23
C PHE A 389 -11.33 -4.29 -32.18
N SER A 390 -12.29 -3.91 -31.32
CA SER A 390 -13.57 -4.60 -31.15
C SER A 390 -14.72 -3.61 -31.02
N GLY A 391 -15.70 -3.68 -31.92
CA GLY A 391 -16.85 -2.77 -31.92
C GLY A 391 -16.44 -1.31 -32.17
N ASN A 392 -16.62 -0.46 -31.17
CA ASN A 392 -16.16 0.94 -31.14
C ASN A 392 -14.98 1.15 -30.17
N THR A 393 -14.40 0.07 -29.65
CA THR A 393 -13.31 0.11 -28.66
C THR A 393 -12.01 -0.31 -29.33
N TRP A 394 -11.05 0.61 -29.34
CA TRP A 394 -9.66 0.28 -29.62
C TRP A 394 -8.96 -0.03 -28.31
N ARG A 395 -8.58 -1.29 -28.12
CA ARG A 395 -8.02 -1.76 -26.86
C ARG A 395 -6.55 -1.41 -26.77
N ASP A 396 -6.15 -0.92 -25.61
CA ASP A 396 -4.74 -0.75 -25.27
C ASP A 396 -4.10 -2.12 -25.08
N GLU A 397 -3.01 -2.36 -25.80
CA GLU A 397 -2.29 -3.64 -25.73
C GLU A 397 -1.65 -3.84 -24.35
N TYR A 398 -1.34 -2.76 -23.61
CA TYR A 398 -0.92 -2.82 -22.20
C TYR A 398 -2.08 -2.92 -21.21
N LEU A 399 -3.32 -3.01 -21.69
CA LEU A 399 -4.53 -3.17 -20.87
C LEU A 399 -4.82 -1.99 -19.91
N GLY A 400 -4.16 -0.85 -20.08
CA GLY A 400 -4.34 0.32 -19.24
C GLY A 400 -5.62 1.09 -19.58
N VAL A 401 -5.60 1.82 -20.71
CA VAL A 401 -6.73 2.72 -21.08
C VAL A 401 -7.12 2.56 -22.54
N ASN A 402 -8.31 2.01 -22.77
CA ASN A 402 -8.89 1.86 -24.11
C ASN A 402 -9.33 3.20 -24.71
N ALA A 403 -9.29 3.31 -26.05
CA ALA A 403 -9.84 4.44 -26.78
C ALA A 403 -11.22 4.12 -27.37
N THR A 404 -12.14 5.09 -27.32
CA THR A 404 -13.45 5.00 -28.00
C THR A 404 -13.36 5.66 -29.37
N VAL A 405 -13.74 4.92 -30.42
CA VAL A 405 -13.67 5.38 -31.81
C VAL A 405 -15.06 5.78 -32.30
N ASN A 406 -15.22 7.07 -32.60
CA ASN A 406 -16.48 7.69 -33.03
C ASN A 406 -16.47 7.95 -34.55
N ASN A 407 -16.47 6.91 -35.40
CA ASN A 407 -16.66 7.12 -36.84
C ASN A 407 -17.27 5.91 -37.56
N ASP A 408 -18.26 6.14 -38.42
CA ASP A 408 -18.93 5.11 -39.22
C ASP A 408 -18.02 4.51 -40.32
N GLU A 409 -17.01 5.25 -40.79
CA GLU A 409 -16.05 4.75 -41.79
C GLU A 409 -14.98 3.81 -41.21
N ALA A 410 -14.61 3.96 -39.94
CA ALA A 410 -13.72 3.03 -39.25
C ALA A 410 -14.32 1.62 -39.18
N LYS A 411 -15.66 1.52 -39.17
CA LYS A 411 -16.42 0.26 -39.23
C LYS A 411 -16.13 -0.58 -40.49
N LYS A 412 -15.68 0.04 -41.59
CA LYS A 412 -15.38 -0.66 -42.86
C LYS A 412 -13.93 -1.13 -43.01
N ARG A 413 -12.98 -0.58 -42.24
CA ARG A 413 -11.55 -0.96 -42.33
C ARG A 413 -11.19 -2.24 -41.58
N GLN A 414 -12.10 -2.78 -40.77
CA GLN A 414 -11.94 -4.06 -40.07
C GLN A 414 -11.70 -5.26 -41.01
N GLN A 415 -11.96 -5.10 -42.33
CA GLN A 415 -11.68 -6.12 -43.35
C GLN A 415 -10.35 -5.95 -44.12
N ARG A 416 -9.53 -4.92 -43.86
CA ARG A 416 -8.37 -4.59 -44.72
C ARG A 416 -7.01 -4.47 -44.05
N LEU A 417 -6.90 -4.70 -42.74
CA LEU A 417 -5.58 -4.77 -42.11
C LEU A 417 -5.13 -6.24 -42.07
N PRO A 418 -4.04 -6.63 -42.76
CA PRO A 418 -3.47 -7.94 -42.53
C PRO A 418 -3.02 -8.01 -41.07
N MET A 419 -3.40 -9.09 -40.38
CA MET A 419 -2.69 -9.54 -39.17
C MET A 419 -1.22 -9.70 -39.57
N ALA A 420 -0.36 -8.83 -39.06
CA ALA A 420 1.09 -8.93 -39.19
C ALA A 420 1.65 -9.59 -37.94
#